data_AF-A0A953CS96-F1
#
_entry.id   AF-A0A953CS96-F1
#
_cell.length_a   1.000
_cell.length_b   1.000
_cell.length_c   1.000
_cell.angle_alpha   90.00
_cell.angle_beta   90.00
_cell.angle_gamma   90.00
#
_symmetry.space_group_name_H-M   'P 1'
#
loop_
_entity.id
_entity.type
_entity.pdbx_description
1 polymer ?
#
loop_
_entity_poly.entity_id
_entity_poly.type
_entity_poly.pdbx_seq_one_letter_code
_entity_poly.pdbx_strand_id
1 'polypeptide(L)'
;MSSRIAALSLTAIRMAATGPCEETAVIARWLYRFGIAPCGPAIERDFGPDDDPMAILGLTKGAHVRRQLETAYDAHALAGWYSFARTALPEQISTACKLYVSPKPEALSDAFPVIAEQFTRNEVRSFKVGRGIEGLLRPDKIVAYFDSESHMMRVATALDKSLQGCPAQGVPFTAEIAGNGLVSSGIDPPVNASAISWRSWITKRLAASLAASFPGESAHRTAIALTDLRNSGIDPDRWAPIVEHFWTLSPS
;
A
#
# COMPACT_ATOMS: atom_id res chain seq x y z
N MET A 1 -13.30 -13.24 -13.11
CA MET A 1 -12.22 -12.46 -13.75
C MET A 1 -11.24 -12.06 -12.65
N SER A 2 -9.93 -12.18 -12.88
CA SER A 2 -8.92 -11.78 -11.88
C SER A 2 -8.90 -10.26 -11.74
N SER A 3 -8.74 -9.76 -10.51
CA SER A 3 -8.74 -8.31 -10.25
C SER A 3 -7.48 -7.64 -10.83
N ARG A 4 -7.49 -6.31 -10.98
CA ARG A 4 -6.32 -5.58 -11.51
C ARG A 4 -5.10 -5.74 -10.62
N ILE A 5 -5.28 -5.68 -9.30
CA ILE A 5 -4.20 -5.89 -8.33
C ILE A 5 -3.70 -7.33 -8.36
N ALA A 6 -4.57 -8.32 -8.56
CA ALA A 6 -4.15 -9.70 -8.72
C ALA A 6 -3.25 -9.90 -9.95
N ALA A 7 -3.63 -9.31 -11.09
CA ALA A 7 -2.79 -9.30 -12.29
C ALA A 7 -1.43 -8.60 -12.08
N LEU A 8 -1.42 -7.45 -11.40
CA LEU A 8 -0.19 -6.72 -11.05
C LEU A 8 0.74 -7.55 -10.15
N SER A 9 0.17 -8.22 -9.15
CA SER A 9 0.90 -9.05 -8.20
C SER A 9 1.49 -10.29 -8.88
N LEU A 10 0.74 -10.92 -9.78
CA LEU A 10 1.25 -12.04 -10.58
C LEU A 10 2.39 -11.60 -11.51
N THR A 11 2.29 -10.40 -12.10
CA THR A 11 3.35 -9.82 -12.93
C THR A 11 4.64 -9.64 -12.11
N ALA A 12 4.51 -9.11 -10.89
CA ALA A 12 5.65 -8.93 -9.97
C ALA A 12 6.34 -10.26 -9.65
N ILE A 13 5.56 -11.31 -9.37
CA ILE A 13 6.09 -12.64 -9.05
C ILE A 13 6.80 -13.24 -10.25
N ARG A 14 6.20 -13.18 -11.44
CA ARG A 14 6.81 -13.69 -12.68
C ARG A 14 8.12 -12.97 -12.99
N MET A 15 8.16 -11.65 -12.85
CA MET A 15 9.39 -10.88 -13.01
C MET A 15 10.48 -11.36 -12.04
N ALA A 16 10.16 -11.51 -10.76
CA ALA A 16 11.11 -12.02 -9.76
C ALA A 16 11.56 -13.46 -10.06
N ALA A 17 10.66 -14.34 -10.51
CA ALA A 17 10.94 -15.72 -10.87
C ALA A 17 11.81 -15.87 -12.14
N THR A 18 11.87 -14.85 -13.00
CA THR A 18 12.81 -14.80 -14.14
C THR A 18 14.20 -14.26 -13.76
N GLY A 19 14.32 -13.60 -12.60
CA GLY A 19 15.56 -12.99 -12.15
C GLY A 19 16.64 -14.02 -11.78
N PRO A 20 17.94 -13.68 -11.94
CA PRO A 20 19.06 -14.57 -11.67
C PRO A 20 19.45 -14.63 -10.18
N CYS A 21 18.67 -14.00 -9.30
CA CYS A 21 19.02 -13.88 -7.88
C CYS A 21 18.34 -14.98 -7.05
N GLU A 22 19.12 -15.62 -6.18
CA GLU A 22 18.66 -16.61 -5.20
C GLU A 22 18.54 -16.02 -3.77
N GLU A 23 19.04 -14.80 -3.55
CA GLU A 23 19.01 -14.18 -2.23
C GLU A 23 17.60 -13.71 -1.86
N THR A 24 16.99 -14.39 -0.88
CA THR A 24 15.64 -14.07 -0.37
C THR A 24 15.44 -12.58 -0.05
N ALA A 25 16.44 -11.93 0.56
CA ALA A 25 16.34 -10.52 0.92
C ALA A 25 16.26 -9.58 -0.30
N VAL A 26 16.97 -9.91 -1.38
CA VAL A 26 16.97 -9.16 -2.64
C VAL A 26 15.65 -9.36 -3.37
N ILE A 27 15.17 -10.60 -3.47
CA ILE A 27 13.87 -10.93 -4.09
C ILE A 27 12.73 -10.23 -3.34
N ALA A 28 12.72 -10.28 -2.00
CA ALA A 28 11.70 -9.61 -1.19
C ALA A 28 11.68 -8.09 -1.45
N ARG A 29 12.85 -7.48 -1.59
CA ARG A 29 12.99 -6.05 -1.93
C ARG A 29 12.44 -5.75 -3.32
N TRP A 30 12.72 -6.58 -4.32
CA TRP A 30 12.18 -6.43 -5.67
C TRP A 30 10.65 -6.51 -5.67
N LEU A 31 10.08 -7.53 -5.03
CA LEU A 31 8.64 -7.68 -4.92
C LEU A 31 8.01 -6.49 -4.20
N TYR A 32 8.55 -6.08 -3.05
CA TYR A 32 8.02 -4.96 -2.27
C TYR A 32 8.04 -3.63 -3.04
N ARG A 33 9.12 -3.39 -3.80
CA ARG A 33 9.30 -2.19 -4.64
C ARG A 33 8.63 -2.29 -6.00
N PHE A 34 8.05 -3.43 -6.36
CA PHE A 34 7.37 -3.57 -7.64
C PHE A 34 6.24 -2.54 -7.77
N GLY A 35 6.13 -1.94 -8.95
CA GLY A 35 5.13 -0.92 -9.22
C GLY A 35 5.56 0.49 -8.81
N ILE A 36 6.78 0.73 -8.31
CA ILE A 36 7.32 2.10 -8.21
C ILE A 36 7.35 2.72 -9.62
N ALA A 37 6.76 3.91 -9.75
CA ALA A 37 6.78 4.64 -11.00
C ALA A 37 8.21 5.15 -11.28
N PRO A 38 8.68 5.12 -12.55
CA PRO A 38 10.00 5.62 -12.88
C PRO A 38 10.09 7.13 -12.64
N CYS A 39 11.19 7.56 -12.03
CA CYS A 39 11.55 8.98 -11.98
C CYS A 39 12.20 9.33 -13.33
N GLY A 40 11.46 10.04 -14.17
CA GLY A 40 11.95 10.51 -15.46
C GLY A 40 11.71 12.01 -15.64
N PRO A 41 12.16 12.61 -16.76
CA PRO A 41 12.14 14.05 -16.95
C PRO A 41 10.77 14.70 -16.80
N ALA A 42 9.70 13.97 -17.14
CA ALA A 42 8.33 14.45 -16.94
C ALA A 42 7.99 14.61 -15.45
N ILE A 43 8.30 13.60 -14.63
CA ILE A 43 8.09 13.68 -13.17
C ILE A 43 8.97 14.77 -12.57
N GLU A 44 10.24 14.86 -12.95
CA GLU A 44 11.14 15.91 -12.43
C GLU A 44 10.64 17.32 -12.76
N ARG A 45 10.10 17.52 -13.96
CA ARG A 45 9.47 18.79 -14.33
C ARG A 45 8.18 19.06 -13.55
N ASP A 46 7.33 18.05 -13.42
CA ASP A 46 6.00 18.20 -12.79
C ASP A 46 6.10 18.32 -11.27
N PHE A 47 7.19 17.80 -10.67
CA PHE A 47 7.47 17.89 -9.23
C PHE A 47 8.34 19.12 -8.90
N GLY A 48 9.26 19.48 -9.80
CA GLY A 48 10.05 20.72 -9.76
C GLY A 48 11.50 20.50 -9.29
N PRO A 49 12.47 21.35 -9.71
CA PRO A 49 13.89 21.18 -9.33
C PRO A 49 14.21 21.59 -7.89
N ASP A 50 13.36 22.42 -7.26
CA ASP A 50 13.51 22.94 -5.89
C ASP A 50 12.46 22.36 -4.90
N ASP A 51 11.77 21.31 -5.36
CA ASP A 51 10.97 20.30 -4.66
C ASP A 51 10.68 20.57 -3.16
N ASP A 52 9.57 21.24 -2.89
CA ASP A 52 8.74 20.84 -1.75
C ASP A 52 7.64 19.93 -2.30
N PRO A 53 7.80 18.58 -2.30
CA PRO A 53 6.77 17.65 -2.76
C PRO A 53 5.43 17.82 -2.03
N MET A 54 5.42 18.58 -0.92
CA MET A 54 4.21 19.05 -0.27
C MET A 54 3.39 19.99 -1.14
N ALA A 55 3.99 20.78 -2.04
CA ALA A 55 3.27 21.64 -2.96
C ALA A 55 2.31 20.85 -3.85
N ILE A 56 2.76 19.70 -4.38
CA ILE A 56 1.93 18.80 -5.19
C ILE A 56 0.74 18.29 -4.39
N LEU A 57 0.96 17.97 -3.11
CA LEU A 57 -0.11 17.53 -2.22
C LEU A 57 -0.95 18.70 -1.67
N GLY A 58 -0.70 19.95 -2.06
CA GLY A 58 -1.36 21.12 -1.47
C GLY A 58 -1.08 21.29 0.03
N LEU A 59 0.06 20.79 0.50
CA LEU A 59 0.53 20.80 1.89
C LEU A 59 1.51 21.95 2.20
N THR A 60 1.67 22.91 1.29
CA THR A 60 2.43 24.15 1.54
C THR A 60 1.77 25.00 2.63
N LYS A 61 2.56 25.83 3.31
CA LYS A 61 2.06 26.69 4.40
C LYS A 61 0.92 27.58 3.92
N GLY A 62 -0.23 27.53 4.61
CA GLY A 62 -1.41 28.33 4.29
C GLY A 62 -2.32 27.78 3.18
N ALA A 63 -1.95 26.67 2.53
CA ALA A 63 -2.81 26.01 1.56
C ALA A 63 -4.08 25.44 2.21
N HIS A 64 -5.16 25.34 1.43
CA HIS A 64 -6.47 24.91 1.96
C HIS A 64 -6.43 23.50 2.54
N VAL A 65 -5.84 22.53 1.83
CA VAL A 65 -5.72 21.14 2.28
C VAL A 65 -4.95 21.03 3.58
N ARG A 66 -3.80 21.73 3.68
CA ARG A 66 -3.03 21.78 4.92
C ARG A 66 -3.85 22.30 6.09
N ARG A 67 -4.51 23.46 5.95
CA ARG A 67 -5.33 24.05 7.02
C ARG A 67 -6.43 23.09 7.46
N GLN A 68 -7.08 22.43 6.50
CA GLN A 68 -8.10 21.43 6.80
C GLN A 68 -7.54 20.28 7.63
N LEU A 69 -6.39 19.72 7.24
CA LEU A 69 -5.76 18.63 7.99
C LEU A 69 -5.33 19.08 9.39
N GLU A 70 -4.76 20.28 9.52
CA GLU A 70 -4.35 20.87 10.81
C GLU A 70 -5.53 21.06 11.78
N THR A 71 -6.78 21.12 11.31
CA THR A 71 -7.96 21.15 12.20
C THR A 71 -8.31 19.80 12.83
N ALA A 72 -7.83 18.70 12.25
CA ALA A 72 -8.24 17.35 12.63
C ALA A 72 -7.07 16.43 13.03
N TYR A 73 -5.84 16.77 12.64
CA TYR A 73 -4.68 15.90 12.77
C TYR A 73 -3.46 16.65 13.29
N ASP A 74 -2.70 15.98 14.16
CA ASP A 74 -1.31 16.28 14.41
C ASP A 74 -0.44 15.67 13.31
N ALA A 75 0.47 16.48 12.77
CA ALA A 75 1.37 16.08 11.69
C ALA A 75 2.80 15.84 12.21
N HIS A 76 3.39 14.71 11.84
CA HIS A 76 4.76 14.35 12.19
C HIS A 76 5.54 13.95 10.94
N ALA A 77 6.76 14.47 10.80
CA ALA A 77 7.69 14.03 9.77
C ALA A 77 8.52 12.86 10.28
N LEU A 78 8.42 11.72 9.61
CA LEU A 78 9.23 10.53 9.85
C LEU A 78 10.14 10.27 8.64
N ALA A 79 11.11 9.37 8.79
CA ALA A 79 11.97 8.97 7.68
C ALA A 79 11.12 8.41 6.51
N GLY A 80 11.08 9.13 5.39
CA GLY A 80 10.33 8.75 4.19
C GLY A 80 8.80 8.94 4.26
N TRP A 81 8.24 9.50 5.34
CA TRP A 81 6.79 9.68 5.49
C TRP A 81 6.41 10.99 6.19
N TYR A 82 5.27 11.54 5.80
CA TYR A 82 4.46 12.42 6.65
C TYR A 82 3.35 11.59 7.29
N SER A 83 3.22 11.68 8.60
CA SER A 83 2.20 10.97 9.38
C SER A 83 1.21 11.98 9.93
N PHE A 84 -0.08 11.67 9.84
CA PHE A 84 -1.19 12.45 10.35
C PHE A 84 -1.99 11.57 11.30
N ALA A 85 -2.15 11.99 12.55
CA ALA A 85 -2.89 11.22 13.56
C ALA A 85 -3.82 12.16 14.34
N ARG A 86 -5.01 11.67 14.69
CA ARG A 86 -5.91 12.44 15.55
C ARG A 86 -5.31 12.55 16.96
N THR A 87 -5.38 13.74 17.56
CA THR A 87 -4.74 14.14 18.83
C THR A 87 -5.17 13.33 20.07
N ALA A 88 -6.29 12.60 20.01
CA ALA A 88 -6.92 11.98 21.19
C ALA A 88 -7.13 10.46 21.07
N LEU A 89 -6.13 9.72 20.60
CA LEU A 89 -6.26 8.27 20.39
C LEU A 89 -5.79 7.43 21.59
N PRO A 90 -6.50 6.34 21.95
CA PRO A 90 -6.04 5.39 22.97
C PRO A 90 -4.72 4.70 22.59
N GLU A 91 -3.88 4.43 23.61
CA GLU A 91 -2.55 3.81 23.47
C GLU A 91 -2.55 2.36 22.95
N GLN A 92 -3.67 1.63 23.07
CA GLN A 92 -3.69 0.18 22.82
C GLN A 92 -4.43 -0.16 21.51
N ILE A 93 -3.73 -0.86 20.61
CA ILE A 93 -4.15 -1.11 19.22
C ILE A 93 -4.41 -2.62 19.02
N SER A 94 -5.63 -2.98 18.61
CA SER A 94 -5.93 -4.29 18.00
C SER A 94 -5.45 -4.31 16.54
N THR A 95 -5.37 -5.48 15.92
CA THR A 95 -4.91 -5.66 14.52
C THR A 95 -5.48 -4.59 13.57
N ALA A 96 -4.63 -3.65 13.17
CA ALA A 96 -5.06 -2.50 12.38
C ALA A 96 -5.36 -2.93 10.94
N CYS A 97 -6.59 -2.67 10.50
CA CYS A 97 -6.93 -2.75 9.08
C CYS A 97 -6.32 -1.55 8.37
N LYS A 98 -5.73 -1.78 7.20
CA LYS A 98 -5.14 -0.72 6.37
C LYS A 98 -5.94 -0.52 5.11
N LEU A 99 -6.08 0.74 4.74
CA LEU A 99 -6.52 1.15 3.42
C LEU A 99 -5.36 1.78 2.66
N TYR A 100 -5.11 1.32 1.45
CA TYR A 100 -4.16 1.91 0.51
C TYR A 100 -4.94 2.69 -0.55
N VAL A 101 -4.48 3.90 -0.84
CA VAL A 101 -5.01 4.72 -1.94
C VAL A 101 -3.85 5.01 -2.88
N SER A 102 -3.96 4.58 -4.13
CA SER A 102 -2.82 4.52 -5.07
C SER A 102 -3.09 5.23 -6.39
N PRO A 103 -3.36 6.56 -6.37
CA PRO A 103 -3.44 7.32 -7.62
C PRO A 103 -2.08 7.28 -8.32
N LYS A 104 -2.08 7.34 -9.65
CA LYS A 104 -0.83 7.53 -10.39
C LYS A 104 -0.17 8.88 -10.02
N PRO A 105 1.16 9.00 -10.08
CA PRO A 105 1.87 10.22 -9.71
C PRO A 105 1.31 11.48 -10.39
N GLU A 106 1.00 11.41 -11.68
CA GLU A 106 0.46 12.52 -12.47
C GLU A 106 -0.94 13.00 -12.02
N ALA A 107 -1.66 12.21 -11.23
CA ALA A 107 -2.98 12.56 -10.70
C ALA A 107 -2.95 12.98 -9.23
N LEU A 108 -1.77 13.06 -8.60
CA LEU A 108 -1.66 13.32 -7.16
C LEU A 108 -2.18 14.70 -6.75
N SER A 109 -1.92 15.74 -7.55
CA SER A 109 -2.36 17.11 -7.27
C SER A 109 -3.87 17.24 -7.15
N ASP A 110 -4.60 16.46 -7.95
CA ASP A 110 -6.06 16.51 -8.01
C ASP A 110 -6.67 15.51 -7.02
N ALA A 111 -6.06 14.33 -6.89
CA ALA A 111 -6.60 13.26 -6.04
C ALA A 111 -6.37 13.52 -4.54
N PHE A 112 -5.20 14.03 -4.14
CA PHE A 112 -4.87 14.14 -2.72
C PHE A 112 -5.79 15.10 -1.93
N PRO A 113 -6.17 16.28 -2.42
CA PRO A 113 -7.16 17.13 -1.74
C PRO A 113 -8.47 16.39 -1.43
N VAL A 114 -8.98 15.61 -2.39
CA VAL A 114 -10.19 14.80 -2.22
C VAL A 114 -9.97 13.69 -1.19
N ILE A 115 -8.81 13.01 -1.23
CA ILE A 115 -8.46 11.97 -0.25
C ILE A 115 -8.39 12.55 1.17
N ALA A 116 -7.69 13.67 1.35
CA ALA A 116 -7.56 14.36 2.63
C ALA A 116 -8.93 14.80 3.16
N GLU A 117 -9.80 15.32 2.29
CA GLU A 117 -11.16 15.69 2.65
C GLU A 117 -11.98 14.50 3.12
N GLN A 118 -11.92 13.36 2.40
CA GLN A 118 -12.61 12.14 2.80
C GLN A 118 -12.07 11.57 4.10
N PHE A 119 -10.75 11.62 4.33
CA PHE A 119 -10.17 11.17 5.59
C PHE A 119 -10.62 12.02 6.77
N THR A 120 -10.61 13.35 6.63
CA THR A 120 -11.10 14.27 7.66
C THR A 120 -12.60 14.07 7.92
N ARG A 121 -13.43 14.05 6.87
CA ARG A 121 -14.90 13.90 6.98
C ARG A 121 -15.33 12.58 7.61
N ASN A 122 -14.61 11.50 7.32
CA ASN A 122 -14.92 10.18 7.84
C ASN A 122 -14.10 9.82 9.09
N GLU A 123 -13.43 10.80 9.70
CA GLU A 123 -12.71 10.65 10.95
C GLU A 123 -11.70 9.51 10.95
N VAL A 124 -10.94 9.37 9.85
CA VAL A 124 -9.87 8.37 9.76
C VAL A 124 -8.89 8.59 10.89
N ARG A 125 -8.60 7.52 11.66
CA ARG A 125 -7.76 7.56 12.87
C ARG A 125 -6.41 8.20 12.60
N SER A 126 -5.69 7.63 11.65
CA SER A 126 -4.40 8.11 11.20
C SER A 126 -4.13 7.66 9.78
N PHE A 127 -3.29 8.40 9.09
CA PHE A 127 -2.80 8.04 7.78
C PHE A 127 -1.39 8.58 7.58
N LYS A 128 -0.70 8.06 6.57
CA LYS A 128 0.61 8.52 6.17
C LYS A 128 0.69 8.70 4.67
N VAL A 129 1.56 9.62 4.27
CA VAL A 129 1.84 9.94 2.88
C VAL A 129 3.35 9.90 2.64
N GLY A 130 3.77 9.34 1.51
CA GLY A 130 5.17 9.28 1.12
C GLY A 130 5.81 10.66 1.11
N ARG A 131 7.00 10.78 1.69
CA ARG A 131 7.79 12.01 1.69
C ARG A 131 8.83 11.96 0.58
N GLY A 132 9.04 13.08 -0.10
CA GLY A 132 9.97 13.14 -1.22
C GLY A 132 9.36 12.60 -2.51
N ILE A 133 10.00 12.91 -3.63
CA ILE A 133 9.69 12.31 -4.94
C ILE A 133 9.70 10.78 -4.87
N GLU A 134 10.71 10.19 -4.20
CA GLU A 134 10.80 8.74 -4.00
C GLU A 134 9.57 8.18 -3.29
N GLY A 135 9.08 8.87 -2.25
CA GLY A 135 7.90 8.47 -1.50
C GLY A 135 6.61 8.54 -2.34
N LEU A 136 6.48 9.57 -3.18
CA LEU A 136 5.28 9.80 -4.01
C LEU A 136 5.22 8.91 -5.26
N LEU A 137 6.33 8.32 -5.67
CA LEU A 137 6.38 7.35 -6.77
C LEU A 137 6.04 5.92 -6.32
N ARG A 138 6.00 5.65 -5.01
CA ARG A 138 5.64 4.33 -4.46
C ARG A 138 4.20 3.96 -4.74
N PRO A 139 3.87 2.69 -5.00
CA PRO A 139 2.48 2.27 -5.10
C PRO A 139 1.70 2.48 -3.79
N ASP A 140 2.34 2.26 -2.63
CA ASP A 140 1.75 2.44 -1.30
C ASP A 140 1.96 3.84 -0.71
N LYS A 141 2.00 4.87 -1.56
CA LYS A 141 2.29 6.25 -1.15
C LYS A 141 1.29 6.86 -0.17
N ILE A 142 0.05 6.37 -0.09
CA ILE A 142 -0.96 6.83 0.87
C ILE A 142 -1.54 5.61 1.57
N VAL A 143 -1.42 5.57 2.91
CA VAL A 143 -1.90 4.46 3.75
C VAL A 143 -2.66 5.01 4.94
N ALA A 144 -3.91 4.61 5.09
CA ALA A 144 -4.75 4.92 6.24
C ALA A 144 -4.95 3.70 7.14
N TYR A 145 -5.14 3.94 8.44
CA TYR A 145 -5.22 2.94 9.48
C TYR A 145 -6.58 3.01 10.18
N PHE A 146 -7.15 1.84 10.46
CA PHE A 146 -8.49 1.68 11.01
C PHE A 146 -8.52 0.60 12.09
N ASP A 147 -9.36 0.83 13.10
CA ASP A 147 -9.62 -0.13 14.17
C ASP A 147 -10.77 -1.09 13.83
N SER A 148 -11.54 -0.78 12.78
CA SER A 148 -12.69 -1.57 12.33
C SER A 148 -12.69 -1.72 10.81
N GLU A 149 -12.86 -2.96 10.34
CA GLU A 149 -13.08 -3.27 8.93
C GLU A 149 -14.32 -2.54 8.39
N SER A 150 -15.40 -2.46 9.17
CA SER A 150 -16.62 -1.76 8.75
C SER A 150 -16.37 -0.28 8.47
N HIS A 151 -15.51 0.38 9.27
CA HIS A 151 -15.14 1.77 9.08
C HIS A 151 -14.25 1.94 7.85
N MET A 152 -13.25 1.07 7.71
CA MET A 152 -12.40 1.03 6.53
C MET A 152 -13.23 0.89 5.23
N MET A 153 -14.19 -0.02 5.20
CA MET A 153 -15.04 -0.26 4.01
C MET A 153 -15.96 0.92 3.68
N ARG A 154 -16.49 1.62 4.70
CA ARG A 154 -17.24 2.87 4.48
C ARG A 154 -16.38 3.94 3.83
N VAL A 155 -15.15 4.14 4.34
CA VAL A 155 -14.21 5.12 3.77
C VAL A 155 -13.76 4.70 2.37
N ALA A 156 -13.51 3.42 2.13
CA ALA A 156 -13.17 2.90 0.81
C ALA A 156 -14.27 3.20 -0.22
N THR A 157 -15.54 3.00 0.15
CA THR A 157 -16.70 3.32 -0.69
C THR A 157 -16.80 4.82 -0.99
N ALA A 158 -16.59 5.66 0.03
CA ALA A 158 -16.63 7.11 -0.13
C ALA A 158 -15.52 7.62 -1.05
N LEU A 159 -14.31 7.05 -0.94
CA LEU A 159 -13.18 7.36 -1.80
C LEU A 159 -13.41 6.91 -3.23
N ASP A 160 -13.90 5.69 -3.45
CA ASP A 160 -14.16 5.18 -4.80
C ASP A 160 -15.16 6.06 -5.55
N LYS A 161 -16.23 6.49 -4.86
CA LYS A 161 -17.20 7.43 -5.41
C LYS A 161 -16.58 8.81 -5.70
N SER A 162 -15.75 9.32 -4.81
CA SER A 162 -15.20 10.68 -4.92
C SER A 162 -14.04 10.78 -5.92
N LEU A 163 -13.39 9.66 -6.23
CA LEU A 163 -12.24 9.55 -7.11
C LEU A 163 -12.57 8.80 -8.41
N GLN A 164 -13.84 8.79 -8.82
CA GLN A 164 -14.24 8.16 -10.08
C GLN A 164 -13.44 8.73 -11.25
N GLY A 165 -12.88 7.85 -12.07
CA GLY A 165 -12.03 8.23 -13.19
C GLY A 165 -10.57 8.56 -12.83
N CYS A 166 -10.22 8.61 -11.54
CA CYS A 166 -8.84 8.81 -11.12
C CYS A 166 -7.97 7.63 -11.58
N PRO A 167 -6.86 7.87 -12.32
CA PRO A 167 -6.02 6.81 -12.81
C PRO A 167 -5.29 6.13 -11.64
N ALA A 168 -5.47 4.81 -11.50
CA ALA A 168 -4.81 4.02 -10.47
C ALA A 168 -3.42 3.53 -10.90
N GLN A 169 -2.48 3.56 -9.96
CA GLN A 169 -1.20 2.86 -10.01
C GLN A 169 -1.34 1.41 -9.55
N GLY A 170 -2.12 1.18 -8.48
CA GLY A 170 -2.32 -0.14 -7.89
C GLY A 170 -1.22 -0.52 -6.90
N VAL A 171 -1.60 -1.23 -5.83
CA VAL A 171 -0.67 -1.71 -4.81
C VAL A 171 -0.55 -3.23 -4.86
N PRO A 172 0.53 -3.79 -5.42
CA PRO A 172 0.73 -5.23 -5.46
C PRO A 172 0.64 -5.85 -4.07
N PHE A 173 0.09 -7.05 -4.01
CA PHE A 173 -0.06 -7.86 -2.80
C PHE A 173 -1.02 -7.26 -1.76
N THR A 174 -2.11 -6.64 -2.21
CA THR A 174 -3.17 -6.09 -1.36
C THR A 174 -4.55 -6.46 -1.91
N ALA A 175 -5.56 -6.50 -1.04
CA ALA A 175 -6.89 -6.92 -1.41
C ALA A 175 -7.67 -5.78 -2.08
N GLU A 176 -8.03 -5.96 -3.35
CA GLU A 176 -8.73 -4.92 -4.11
C GLU A 176 -10.17 -4.74 -3.65
N ILE A 177 -10.62 -3.48 -3.49
CA ILE A 177 -11.98 -3.17 -3.01
C ILE A 177 -12.90 -2.72 -4.15
N ALA A 178 -12.42 -1.85 -5.05
CA ALA A 178 -13.26 -1.16 -6.03
C ALA A 178 -13.09 -1.63 -7.50
N GLY A 179 -12.27 -2.64 -7.74
CA GLY A 179 -12.10 -3.25 -9.08
C GLY A 179 -11.30 -2.43 -10.11
N ASN A 180 -10.95 -1.18 -9.80
CA ASN A 180 -10.12 -0.30 -10.65
C ASN A 180 -8.64 -0.25 -10.24
N GLY A 181 -8.27 -0.89 -9.13
CA GLY A 181 -6.97 -0.88 -8.50
C GLY A 181 -6.61 0.37 -7.70
N LEU A 182 -7.49 1.37 -7.59
CA LEU A 182 -7.19 2.62 -6.88
C LEU A 182 -7.13 2.41 -5.37
N VAL A 183 -8.11 1.67 -4.86
CA VAL A 183 -8.33 1.43 -3.42
C VAL A 183 -8.20 -0.06 -3.13
N SER A 184 -7.38 -0.37 -2.13
CA SER A 184 -7.16 -1.74 -1.67
C SER A 184 -6.86 -1.80 -0.18
N SER A 185 -6.88 -2.99 0.41
CA SER A 185 -6.67 -3.19 1.84
C SER A 185 -5.61 -4.23 2.17
N GLY A 186 -5.20 -4.21 3.44
CA GLY A 186 -4.40 -5.26 4.04
C GLY A 186 -4.64 -5.28 5.54
N ILE A 187 -4.35 -6.41 6.17
CA ILE A 187 -4.53 -6.58 7.61
C ILE A 187 -3.16 -6.79 8.21
N ASP A 188 -2.68 -5.82 9.00
CA ASP A 188 -1.37 -5.98 9.62
C ASP A 188 -1.40 -7.10 10.66
N PRO A 189 -0.25 -7.79 10.83
CA PRO A 189 -0.12 -8.74 11.90
C PRO A 189 -0.20 -8.04 13.27
N PRO A 190 -0.58 -8.77 14.33
CA PRO A 190 -0.59 -8.20 15.69
C PRO A 190 0.81 -7.74 16.10
N VAL A 191 0.88 -6.81 17.05
CA VAL A 191 2.11 -6.08 17.46
C VAL A 191 3.27 -7.01 17.87
N ASN A 192 2.96 -8.23 18.31
CA ASN A 192 3.93 -9.23 18.74
C ASN A 192 4.44 -10.15 17.60
N ALA A 193 3.98 -9.98 16.36
CA ALA A 193 4.46 -10.77 15.24
C ALA A 193 5.79 -10.25 14.67
N SER A 194 6.58 -11.14 14.06
CA SER A 194 7.88 -10.83 13.46
C SER A 194 7.83 -9.92 12.21
N ALA A 195 6.64 -9.63 11.67
CA ALA A 195 6.47 -8.83 10.46
C ALA A 195 5.89 -7.45 10.75
N ILE A 196 6.42 -6.46 10.02
CA ILE A 196 6.16 -5.02 10.26
C ILE A 196 4.92 -4.53 9.49
N SER A 197 4.51 -5.24 8.44
CA SER A 197 3.27 -4.94 7.69
C SER A 197 2.81 -6.11 6.83
N TRP A 198 1.53 -6.11 6.45
CA TRP A 198 0.96 -7.05 5.49
C TRP A 198 1.83 -7.28 4.24
N ARG A 199 2.13 -6.22 3.49
CA ARG A 199 2.93 -6.34 2.26
C ARG A 199 4.34 -6.86 2.52
N SER A 200 4.97 -6.45 3.62
CA SER A 200 6.30 -6.98 3.99
C SER A 200 6.24 -8.47 4.30
N TRP A 201 5.19 -8.92 5.00
CA TRP A 201 4.99 -10.34 5.30
C TRP A 201 4.79 -11.17 4.02
N ILE A 202 3.90 -10.73 3.13
CA ILE A 202 3.63 -11.42 1.85
C ILE A 202 4.89 -11.52 0.99
N THR A 203 5.59 -10.40 0.81
CA THR A 203 6.77 -10.34 -0.08
C THR A 203 7.93 -11.18 0.44
N LYS A 204 8.13 -11.28 1.77
CA LYS A 204 9.14 -12.17 2.37
C LYS A 204 8.82 -13.64 2.13
N ARG A 205 7.56 -14.06 2.25
CA ARG A 205 7.16 -15.46 2.01
C ARG A 205 7.28 -15.86 0.54
N LEU A 206 6.79 -15.01 -0.36
CA LEU A 206 6.97 -15.20 -1.80
C LEU A 206 8.46 -15.29 -2.15
N ALA A 207 9.29 -14.41 -1.59
CA ALA A 207 10.73 -14.43 -1.82
C ALA A 207 11.39 -15.72 -1.33
N ALA A 208 11.04 -16.21 -0.14
CA ALA A 208 11.58 -17.45 0.41
C ALA A 208 11.26 -18.65 -0.49
N SER A 209 10.02 -18.75 -0.97
CA SER A 209 9.61 -19.84 -1.88
C SER A 209 10.29 -19.73 -3.26
N LEU A 210 10.40 -18.51 -3.81
CA LEU A 210 11.10 -18.28 -5.07
C LEU A 210 12.61 -18.61 -4.97
N ALA A 211 13.25 -18.28 -3.84
CA ALA A 211 14.65 -18.61 -3.59
C ALA A 211 14.85 -20.13 -3.44
N ALA A 212 14.01 -20.81 -2.66
CA ALA A 212 14.12 -22.25 -2.42
C ALA A 212 13.88 -23.11 -3.67
N SER A 213 13.18 -22.57 -4.67
CA SER A 213 12.92 -23.23 -5.96
C SER A 213 13.94 -22.87 -7.06
N PHE A 214 15.06 -22.22 -6.69
CA PHE A 214 16.15 -21.90 -7.61
C PHE A 214 17.26 -22.97 -7.59
N PRO A 215 17.86 -23.33 -8.75
CA PRO A 215 17.44 -22.97 -10.10
C PRO A 215 16.23 -23.82 -10.53
N GLY A 216 15.31 -23.20 -11.26
CA GLY A 216 14.12 -23.87 -11.76
C GLY A 216 13.42 -23.04 -12.83
N GLU A 217 12.55 -23.67 -13.61
CA GLU A 217 11.76 -22.97 -14.61
C GLU A 217 10.87 -21.89 -13.98
N SER A 218 10.88 -20.67 -14.52
CA SER A 218 10.16 -19.52 -13.97
C SER A 218 8.66 -19.79 -13.72
N ALA A 219 8.00 -20.51 -14.64
CA ALA A 219 6.60 -20.89 -14.51
C ALA A 219 6.37 -21.82 -13.31
N HIS A 220 7.25 -22.80 -13.11
CA HIS A 220 7.19 -23.73 -11.99
C HIS A 220 7.46 -23.03 -10.65
N ARG A 221 8.50 -22.17 -10.60
CA ARG A 221 8.81 -21.35 -9.42
C ARG A 221 7.64 -20.45 -9.01
N THR A 222 6.98 -19.82 -9.98
CA THR A 222 5.77 -19.02 -9.74
C THR A 222 4.65 -19.86 -9.16
N ALA A 223 4.40 -21.06 -9.70
CA ALA A 223 3.36 -21.95 -9.22
C ALA A 223 3.61 -22.45 -7.78
N ILE A 224 4.87 -22.78 -7.45
CA ILE A 224 5.28 -23.16 -6.09
C ILE A 224 5.01 -22.00 -5.13
N ALA A 225 5.48 -20.78 -5.44
CA ALA A 225 5.31 -19.62 -4.57
C ALA A 225 3.84 -19.28 -4.27
N LEU A 226 2.96 -19.41 -5.28
CA LEU A 226 1.52 -19.20 -5.08
C LEU A 226 0.89 -20.33 -4.25
N THR A 227 1.34 -21.56 -4.44
CA THR A 227 0.86 -22.73 -3.67
C THR A 227 1.28 -22.63 -2.21
N ASP A 228 2.54 -22.28 -1.93
CA ASP A 228 3.04 -22.06 -0.56
C ASP A 228 2.29 -20.94 0.15
N LEU A 229 1.95 -19.88 -0.59
CA LEU A 229 1.18 -18.77 -0.05
C LEU A 229 -0.27 -19.17 0.28
N ARG A 230 -0.91 -19.98 -0.58
CA ARG A 230 -2.22 -20.60 -0.29
C ARG A 230 -2.19 -21.51 0.93
N ASN A 231 -1.17 -22.37 1.02
CA ASN A 231 -0.96 -23.24 2.16
C ASN A 231 -0.71 -22.45 3.45
N SER A 232 -0.17 -21.24 3.32
CA SER A 232 -0.03 -20.27 4.42
C SER A 232 -1.33 -19.51 4.73
N GLY A 233 -2.49 -19.93 4.21
CA GLY A 233 -3.81 -19.37 4.52
C GLY A 233 -4.18 -18.08 3.78
N ILE A 234 -3.48 -17.73 2.70
CA ILE A 234 -3.76 -16.54 1.89
C ILE A 234 -4.31 -16.90 0.53
N ASP A 235 -5.37 -16.22 0.10
CA ASP A 235 -5.89 -16.32 -1.26
C ASP A 235 -5.08 -15.41 -2.20
N PRO A 236 -4.28 -15.93 -3.16
CA PRO A 236 -3.50 -15.12 -4.08
C PRO A 236 -4.34 -14.47 -5.20
N ASP A 237 -5.60 -14.88 -5.36
CA ASP A 237 -6.51 -14.25 -6.33
C ASP A 237 -7.18 -13.02 -5.71
N ARG A 238 -7.26 -12.97 -4.38
CA ARG A 238 -7.81 -11.84 -3.61
C ARG A 238 -6.78 -11.05 -2.81
N TRP A 239 -5.58 -11.57 -2.61
CA TRP A 239 -4.54 -11.05 -1.71
C TRP A 239 -5.06 -10.71 -0.31
N ALA A 240 -5.89 -11.61 0.23
CA ALA A 240 -6.50 -11.53 1.54
C ALA A 240 -6.39 -12.88 2.26
N PRO A 241 -6.50 -12.93 3.59
CA PRO A 241 -6.61 -14.19 4.29
C PRO A 241 -7.86 -14.99 3.87
N ILE A 242 -7.74 -16.31 3.88
CA ILE A 242 -8.86 -17.23 3.57
C ILE A 242 -9.83 -17.33 4.76
N VAL A 243 -9.37 -17.03 5.97
CA VAL A 243 -10.13 -17.12 7.22
C VAL A 243 -10.08 -15.83 8.02
N GLU A 244 -11.17 -15.48 8.72
CA GLU A 244 -11.30 -14.23 9.48
C GLU A 244 -10.30 -14.12 10.66
N HIS A 245 -9.91 -15.24 11.24
CA HIS A 245 -8.98 -15.31 12.39
C HIS A 245 -7.56 -15.71 11.98
N PHE A 246 -7.12 -15.25 10.82
CA PHE A 246 -5.86 -15.63 10.22
C PHE A 246 -4.65 -15.56 11.17
N TRP A 247 -4.53 -14.46 11.91
CA TRP A 247 -3.38 -14.22 12.79
C TRP A 247 -3.40 -15.04 14.08
N THR A 248 -4.56 -15.54 14.52
CA THR A 248 -4.62 -16.41 15.70
C THR A 248 -4.29 -17.86 15.37
N LEU A 249 -4.41 -18.24 14.08
CA LEU A 249 -4.17 -19.60 13.60
C LEU A 249 -2.78 -19.81 13.00
N SER A 250 -2.04 -18.73 12.74
CA SER A 250 -0.71 -18.75 12.12
C SER A 250 0.33 -18.19 13.09
N PRO A 251 0.92 -19.01 13.99
CA PRO A 251 2.08 -18.58 14.75
C PRO A 251 3.26 -18.26 13.81
N SER A 252 4.07 -17.30 14.24
CA SER A 252 5.07 -16.56 13.45
C SER A 252 6.04 -17.42 12.65
#